data_AF-A0A2W2FSS2-F1
#
_entry.id   AF-A0A2W2FSS2-F1
#
_cell.length_a   1.000
_cell.length_b   1.000
_cell.length_c   1.000
_cell.angle_alpha   90.00
_cell.angle_beta   90.00
_cell.angle_gamma   90.00
#
_symmetry.space_group_name_H-M   'P 1'
#
loop_
_entity.id
_entity.type
_entity.pdbx_description
1 polymer ?
#
loop_
_entity_poly.entity_id
_entity_poly.type
_entity_poly.pdbx_seq_one_letter_code
_entity_poly.pdbx_strand_id
1 'polypeptide(L)'
;MRITILGATGGTGLRLLRQGLERGHEVTAVVRDAARLPDGLRDRLDVHQGDVTHPGSLAPAVEGRDAVLSALGPRGRGPTTICQDGIAAVLEAIAGTGTRRVLMVSASGLAADAGDGPFTRYVLKPLIVQRVFRDVYADLAKAEDVLRGSDTDWTIVRPSRLTDGGPTGRYRTALDLNVRGGHTTTRADLADCMLALIGDASSVRRVVSVAS
;
A
#
# COMPACT_ATOMS: atom_id res chain seq x y z
N MET A 1 2.43 -15.44 9.73
CA MET A 1 1.25 -15.23 8.86
C MET A 1 1.68 -15.37 7.41
N ARG A 2 0.81 -15.89 6.56
CA ARG A 2 0.94 -15.99 5.11
C ARG A 2 0.44 -14.70 4.47
N ILE A 3 1.31 -13.94 3.83
CA ILE A 3 0.97 -12.63 3.30
C ILE A 3 1.33 -12.52 1.82
N THR A 4 0.47 -11.85 1.06
CA THR A 4 0.68 -11.59 -0.36
C THR A 4 1.00 -10.13 -0.59
N ILE A 5 2.08 -9.83 -1.31
CA ILE A 5 2.51 -8.46 -1.59
C ILE A 5 2.43 -8.18 -3.09
N LEU A 6 1.62 -7.19 -3.46
CA LEU A 6 1.56 -6.62 -4.80
C LEU A 6 2.44 -5.37 -4.88
N GLY A 7 2.97 -5.07 -6.07
CA GLY A 7 3.98 -4.02 -6.23
C GLY A 7 5.33 -4.40 -5.61
N ALA A 8 5.59 -5.70 -5.48
CA ALA A 8 6.75 -6.31 -4.81
C ALA A 8 8.12 -5.81 -5.31
N THR A 9 8.22 -5.41 -6.58
CA THR A 9 9.47 -4.88 -7.19
C THR A 9 9.62 -3.36 -7.05
N GLY A 10 8.65 -2.67 -6.45
CA GLY A 10 8.70 -1.24 -6.17
C GLY A 10 9.50 -0.91 -4.91
N GLY A 11 9.78 0.39 -4.70
CA GLY A 11 10.58 0.84 -3.57
C GLY A 11 10.01 0.42 -2.20
N THR A 12 8.69 0.55 -1.99
CA THR A 12 8.03 0.10 -0.75
C THR A 12 7.84 -1.42 -0.73
N GLY A 13 7.47 -2.03 -1.87
CA GLY A 13 7.33 -3.48 -1.98
C GLY A 13 8.58 -4.24 -1.57
N LEU A 14 9.76 -3.83 -2.05
CA LEU A 14 11.04 -4.45 -1.66
C LEU A 14 11.36 -4.33 -0.17
N ARG A 15 10.81 -3.32 0.53
CA ARG A 15 10.94 -3.18 1.98
C ARG A 15 9.96 -4.11 2.70
N LEU A 16 8.72 -4.19 2.22
CA LEU A 16 7.71 -5.13 2.74
C LEU A 16 8.17 -6.59 2.63
N LEU A 17 8.76 -6.99 1.50
CA LEU A 17 9.28 -8.35 1.32
C LEU A 17 10.36 -8.68 2.36
N ARG A 18 11.38 -7.81 2.48
CA ARG A 18 12.51 -8.02 3.39
C ARG A 18 12.05 -8.06 4.85
N GLN A 19 11.32 -7.04 5.28
CA GLN A 19 10.86 -6.94 6.66
C GLN A 19 9.79 -8.00 6.99
N GLY A 20 8.98 -8.39 6.01
CA GLY A 20 8.01 -9.47 6.16
C GLY A 20 8.70 -10.79 6.50
N LEU A 21 9.76 -11.13 5.75
CA LEU A 21 10.59 -12.30 6.02
C LEU A 21 11.32 -12.20 7.36
N GLU A 22 11.85 -11.03 7.70
CA GLU A 22 12.54 -10.79 8.99
C GLU A 22 11.59 -10.97 10.19
N ARG A 23 10.29 -10.65 10.03
CA ARG A 23 9.24 -10.90 11.03
C ARG A 23 8.71 -12.34 11.03
N GLY A 24 9.28 -13.24 10.21
CA GLY A 24 8.86 -14.64 10.13
C GLY A 24 7.53 -14.85 9.41
N HIS A 25 7.11 -13.92 8.56
CA HIS A 25 5.97 -14.15 7.67
C HIS A 25 6.36 -15.09 6.51
N GLU A 26 5.41 -15.90 6.07
CA GLU A 26 5.50 -16.60 4.79
C GLU A 26 5.03 -15.62 3.71
N VAL A 27 5.93 -15.19 2.85
CA VAL A 27 5.68 -14.06 1.94
C VAL A 27 5.57 -14.54 0.51
N THR A 28 4.43 -14.23 -0.11
CA THR A 28 4.20 -14.38 -1.54
C THR A 28 4.37 -13.03 -2.25
N ALA A 29 5.32 -12.96 -3.19
CA ALA A 29 5.54 -11.80 -4.03
C ALA A 29 4.82 -11.95 -5.38
N VAL A 30 3.85 -11.08 -5.65
CA VAL A 30 3.22 -11.01 -6.98
C VAL A 30 4.01 -10.07 -7.87
N VAL A 31 4.54 -10.61 -8.96
CA VAL A 31 5.40 -9.89 -9.90
C VAL A 31 5.01 -10.21 -11.34
N ARG A 32 5.14 -9.23 -12.23
CA ARG A 32 5.00 -9.47 -13.68
C ARG A 32 6.23 -10.15 -14.28
N ASP A 33 7.39 -9.87 -13.69
CA ASP A 33 8.67 -10.39 -14.13
C ASP A 33 9.50 -10.73 -12.88
N ALA A 34 9.72 -12.02 -12.68
CA ALA A 34 10.47 -12.53 -11.54
C ALA A 34 11.95 -12.09 -11.55
N ALA A 35 12.52 -11.85 -12.74
CA ALA A 35 13.92 -11.44 -12.91
C ALA A 35 14.23 -10.10 -12.22
N ARG A 36 13.20 -9.28 -11.95
CA ARG A 36 13.32 -8.00 -11.26
C ARG A 36 13.43 -8.10 -9.73
N LEU A 37 13.18 -9.28 -9.17
CA LEU A 37 13.43 -9.53 -7.75
C LEU A 37 14.93 -9.80 -7.54
N PRO A 38 15.56 -9.21 -6.49
CA PRO A 38 16.94 -9.53 -6.14
C PRO A 38 17.10 -11.03 -5.86
N ASP A 39 18.18 -11.64 -6.36
CA ASP A 39 18.35 -13.10 -6.32
C ASP A 39 18.28 -13.68 -4.89
N GLY A 40 19.05 -13.14 -3.94
CA GLY A 40 19.02 -13.61 -2.54
C GLY A 40 17.70 -13.36 -1.79
N LEU A 41 16.79 -12.57 -2.36
CA LEU A 41 15.43 -12.42 -1.84
C LEU A 41 14.48 -13.44 -2.49
N ARG A 42 14.66 -13.74 -3.77
CA ARG A 42 13.81 -14.66 -4.54
C ARG A 42 13.75 -16.05 -3.92
N ASP A 43 14.89 -16.56 -3.45
CA ASP A 43 15.00 -17.92 -2.87
C ASP A 43 14.28 -18.08 -1.52
N ARG A 44 13.86 -16.96 -0.91
CA ARG A 44 13.20 -16.93 0.40
C ARG A 44 11.71 -16.63 0.31
N LEU A 45 11.17 -16.44 -0.89
CA LEU A 45 9.80 -16.00 -1.15
C LEU A 45 9.06 -17.05 -1.98
N ASP A 46 7.76 -17.14 -1.79
CA ASP A 46 6.88 -17.68 -2.83
C ASP A 46 6.78 -16.63 -3.95
N VAL A 47 7.22 -16.94 -5.16
CA VAL A 47 7.13 -16.00 -6.28
C VAL A 47 6.00 -16.40 -7.18
N HIS A 48 4.99 -15.54 -7.28
CA HIS A 48 3.87 -15.73 -8.18
C HIS A 48 3.97 -14.75 -9.36
N GLN A 49 4.04 -15.30 -10.57
CA GLN A 49 3.98 -14.49 -11.78
C GLN A 49 2.52 -14.19 -12.11
N GLY A 50 2.12 -12.92 -11.92
CA GLY A 50 0.75 -12.47 -12.13
C GLY A 50 0.68 -11.00 -12.52
N ASP A 51 -0.43 -10.63 -13.16
CA ASP A 51 -0.70 -9.25 -13.56
C ASP A 51 -2.04 -8.79 -12.99
N VAL A 52 -2.03 -7.61 -12.38
CA VAL A 52 -3.21 -6.96 -11.81
C VAL A 52 -4.23 -6.56 -12.87
N THR A 53 -3.82 -6.43 -14.13
CA THR A 53 -4.77 -6.21 -15.24
C THR A 53 -5.49 -7.48 -15.67
N HIS A 54 -5.13 -8.64 -15.10
CA HIS A 54 -5.72 -9.94 -15.39
C HIS A 54 -6.10 -10.61 -14.05
N PRO A 55 -7.28 -10.29 -13.46
CA PRO A 55 -7.66 -10.70 -12.12
C PRO A 55 -7.54 -12.21 -11.85
N GLY A 56 -7.92 -13.05 -12.82
CA GLY A 56 -7.78 -14.51 -12.71
C GLY A 56 -6.35 -15.00 -12.50
N SER A 57 -5.34 -14.18 -12.81
CA SER A 57 -3.94 -14.49 -12.51
C SER A 57 -3.59 -14.33 -11.03
N LEU A 58 -4.42 -13.66 -10.21
CA LEU A 58 -4.11 -13.40 -8.80
C LEU A 58 -4.67 -14.45 -7.84
N ALA A 59 -5.68 -15.23 -8.24
CA ALA A 59 -6.34 -16.21 -7.36
C ALA A 59 -5.36 -17.17 -6.67
N PRO A 60 -4.39 -17.80 -7.37
CA PRO A 60 -3.41 -18.69 -6.71
C PRO A 60 -2.50 -17.95 -5.72
N ALA A 61 -2.30 -16.64 -5.89
CA ALA A 61 -1.46 -15.84 -5.02
C ALA A 61 -2.16 -15.44 -3.72
N VAL A 62 -3.48 -15.51 -3.65
CA VAL A 62 -4.27 -15.05 -2.49
C VAL A 62 -5.02 -16.17 -1.77
N GLU A 63 -5.13 -17.34 -2.39
CA GLU A 63 -5.75 -18.52 -1.79
C GLU A 63 -5.00 -18.98 -0.53
N GLY A 64 -5.75 -19.17 0.56
CA GLY A 64 -5.20 -19.58 1.84
C GLY A 64 -4.27 -18.56 2.50
N ARG A 65 -4.28 -17.30 2.09
CA ARG A 65 -3.43 -16.25 2.67
C ARG A 65 -4.17 -15.50 3.78
N ASP A 66 -3.43 -15.00 4.75
CA ASP A 66 -4.01 -14.30 5.90
C ASP A 66 -4.24 -12.82 5.58
N ALA A 67 -3.41 -12.22 4.71
CA ALA A 67 -3.53 -10.82 4.30
C ALA A 67 -2.94 -10.53 2.92
N VAL A 68 -3.49 -9.51 2.25
CA VAL A 68 -2.96 -8.96 0.99
C VAL A 68 -2.53 -7.50 1.20
N LEU A 69 -1.28 -7.18 0.85
CA LEU A 69 -0.69 -5.86 0.95
C LEU A 69 -0.42 -5.32 -0.46
N SER A 70 -1.14 -4.27 -0.86
CA SER A 70 -0.94 -3.57 -2.11
C SER A 70 0.00 -2.38 -1.92
N ALA A 71 1.23 -2.51 -2.42
CA ALA A 71 2.18 -1.41 -2.60
C ALA A 71 2.26 -0.99 -4.08
N LEU A 72 1.17 -1.18 -4.82
CA LEU A 72 1.05 -0.72 -6.20
C LEU A 72 1.13 0.81 -6.25
N GLY A 73 1.74 1.31 -7.31
CA GLY A 73 1.84 2.72 -7.58
C GLY A 73 2.30 2.96 -9.01
N PRO A 74 1.88 4.07 -9.63
CA PRO A 74 2.29 4.39 -10.98
C PRO A 74 3.79 4.70 -11.04
N ARG A 75 4.43 4.35 -12.16
CA ARG A 75 5.86 4.64 -12.40
C ARG A 75 6.11 6.08 -12.85
N GLY A 76 5.06 6.86 -13.08
CA GLY A 76 5.11 8.24 -13.54
C GLY A 76 3.94 9.04 -12.98
N ARG A 77 3.74 10.24 -13.53
CA ARG A 77 2.69 11.19 -13.08
C ARG A 77 1.55 11.40 -14.07
N GLY A 78 1.57 10.70 -15.20
CA GLY A 78 0.52 10.79 -16.22
C GLY A 78 -0.71 9.92 -15.89
N PRO A 79 -1.70 9.88 -16.81
CA PRO A 79 -2.91 9.08 -16.66
C PRO A 79 -2.62 7.62 -16.32
N THR A 80 -3.34 7.10 -15.33
CA THR A 80 -3.13 5.73 -14.82
C THR A 80 -4.37 5.21 -14.12
N THR A 81 -4.51 3.89 -14.11
CA THR A 81 -5.56 3.14 -13.41
C THR A 81 -4.99 1.99 -12.57
N ILE A 82 -3.66 1.93 -12.41
CA ILE A 82 -2.99 0.74 -11.88
C ILE A 82 -3.40 0.41 -10.44
N CYS A 83 -3.69 1.42 -9.63
CA CYS A 83 -4.11 1.22 -8.25
C CYS A 83 -5.57 0.78 -8.20
N GLN A 84 -6.47 1.41 -8.97
CA GLN A 84 -7.89 1.04 -8.95
C GLN A 84 -8.10 -0.36 -9.54
N ASP A 85 -7.43 -0.66 -10.66
CA ASP A 85 -7.49 -1.97 -11.32
C ASP A 85 -6.89 -3.04 -10.43
N GLY A 86 -5.78 -2.74 -9.76
CA GLY A 86 -5.14 -3.68 -8.85
C GLY A 86 -5.94 -3.98 -7.60
N ILE A 87 -6.64 -2.99 -7.03
CA ILE A 87 -7.56 -3.26 -5.92
C ILE A 87 -8.78 -4.05 -6.40
N ALA A 88 -9.39 -3.68 -7.53
CA ALA A 88 -10.50 -4.44 -8.08
C ALA A 88 -10.12 -5.91 -8.34
N ALA A 89 -8.96 -6.14 -8.93
CA ALA A 89 -8.43 -7.48 -9.19
C ALA A 89 -8.15 -8.26 -7.90
N VAL A 90 -7.62 -7.61 -6.86
CA VAL A 90 -7.44 -8.25 -5.55
C VAL A 90 -8.79 -8.64 -4.96
N LEU A 91 -9.77 -7.74 -4.96
CA LEU A 91 -11.11 -8.01 -4.42
C LEU A 91 -11.80 -9.17 -5.15
N GLU A 92 -11.68 -9.22 -6.48
CA GLU A 92 -12.18 -10.34 -7.28
C GLU A 92 -11.45 -11.65 -6.93
N ALA A 93 -10.13 -11.62 -6.82
CA ALA A 93 -9.32 -12.80 -6.54
C ALA A 93 -9.55 -13.37 -5.13
N ILE A 94 -9.84 -12.52 -4.15
CA ILE A 94 -10.17 -12.98 -2.79
C ILE A 94 -11.64 -13.36 -2.64
N ALA A 95 -12.51 -13.04 -3.61
CA ALA A 95 -13.92 -13.43 -3.56
C ALA A 95 -14.04 -14.95 -3.52
N GLY A 96 -14.76 -15.48 -2.52
CA GLY A 96 -14.87 -16.92 -2.29
C GLY A 96 -13.64 -17.57 -1.63
N THR A 97 -12.58 -16.79 -1.35
CA THR A 97 -11.49 -17.22 -0.47
C THR A 97 -11.81 -16.85 0.99
N GLY A 98 -11.10 -17.43 1.95
CA GLY A 98 -11.15 -17.02 3.36
C GLY A 98 -10.39 -15.71 3.65
N THR A 99 -9.69 -15.14 2.67
CA THR A 99 -8.80 -13.99 2.83
C THR A 99 -9.61 -12.70 2.92
N ARG A 100 -9.64 -12.07 4.10
CA ARG A 100 -10.42 -10.85 4.33
C ARG A 100 -9.58 -9.60 4.58
N ARG A 101 -8.31 -9.75 4.98
CA ARG A 101 -7.46 -8.63 5.39
C ARG A 101 -6.74 -8.01 4.19
N VAL A 102 -7.08 -6.77 3.84
CA VAL A 102 -6.48 -6.07 2.69
C VAL A 102 -5.92 -4.72 3.12
N LEU A 103 -4.63 -4.48 2.88
CA LEU A 103 -3.97 -3.19 3.16
C LEU A 103 -3.50 -2.56 1.85
N MET A 104 -3.79 -1.27 1.66
CA MET A 104 -3.39 -0.54 0.46
C MET A 104 -2.55 0.69 0.81
N VAL A 105 -1.45 0.91 0.09
CA VAL A 105 -0.74 2.19 0.10
C VAL A 105 -1.49 3.22 -0.74
N SER A 106 -1.84 4.35 -0.14
CA SER A 106 -2.37 5.54 -0.80
C SER A 106 -1.42 6.73 -0.57
N ALA A 107 -1.95 7.94 -0.36
CA ALA A 107 -1.16 9.13 -0.07
C ALA A 107 -1.91 10.10 0.84
N SER A 108 -1.22 10.69 1.83
CA SER A 108 -1.80 11.73 2.69
C SER A 108 -2.13 13.01 1.93
N GLY A 109 -1.46 13.23 0.78
CA GLY A 109 -1.75 14.35 -0.12
C GLY A 109 -3.14 14.32 -0.76
N LEU A 110 -3.84 13.18 -0.70
CA LEU A 110 -5.18 13.01 -1.25
C LEU A 110 -6.24 13.80 -0.46
N ALA A 111 -6.08 13.86 0.87
CA ALA A 111 -6.98 14.57 1.76
C ALA A 111 -6.28 15.79 2.37
N ALA A 112 -6.98 16.92 2.42
CA ALA A 112 -6.58 18.10 3.18
C ALA A 112 -7.47 18.18 4.43
N ASP A 113 -6.93 17.84 5.60
CA ASP A 113 -7.72 17.64 6.81
C ASP A 113 -7.16 18.39 8.04
N ALA A 114 -7.74 18.15 9.21
CA ALA A 114 -7.38 18.84 10.45
C ALA A 114 -5.97 18.49 10.97
N GLY A 115 -5.35 17.44 10.45
CA GLY A 115 -3.95 17.11 10.71
C GLY A 115 -2.97 18.01 9.96
N ASP A 116 -3.40 18.68 8.89
CA ASP A 116 -2.55 19.58 8.12
C ASP A 116 -2.44 20.97 8.77
N GLY A 117 -1.24 21.57 8.69
CA GLY A 117 -1.08 22.99 9.01
C GLY A 117 -1.87 23.87 8.02
N PRO A 118 -2.27 25.10 8.39
CA PRO A 118 -3.11 25.96 7.55
C PRO A 118 -2.55 26.16 6.13
N PHE A 119 -1.25 26.39 5.99
CA PHE A 119 -0.60 26.53 4.69
C PHE A 119 -0.66 25.23 3.86
N THR A 120 -0.36 24.09 4.46
CA THR A 120 -0.41 22.78 3.78
C THR A 120 -1.81 22.45 3.31
N ARG A 121 -2.81 22.70 4.17
CA ARG A 121 -4.22 22.42 3.93
C ARG A 121 -4.82 23.29 2.83
N TYR A 122 -4.63 24.60 2.93
CA TYR A 122 -5.35 25.58 2.09
C TYR A 122 -4.56 26.03 0.86
N VAL A 123 -3.25 25.83 0.82
CA VAL A 123 -2.39 26.34 -0.27
C VAL A 123 -1.65 25.20 -0.98
N LEU A 124 -0.76 24.50 -0.27
CA LEU A 124 0.15 23.53 -0.91
C LEU A 124 -0.59 22.37 -1.56
N LYS A 125 -1.49 21.71 -0.83
CA LYS A 125 -2.25 20.56 -1.35
C LYS A 125 -3.17 20.93 -2.52
N PRO A 126 -4.10 21.89 -2.40
CA PRO A 126 -5.05 22.18 -3.47
C PRO A 126 -4.40 22.84 -4.70
N LEU A 127 -3.40 23.71 -4.52
CA LEU A 127 -2.88 24.50 -5.64
C LEU A 127 -1.70 23.86 -6.36
N ILE A 128 -0.90 23.04 -5.67
CA ILE A 128 0.36 22.50 -6.19
C ILE A 128 0.30 20.98 -6.26
N VAL A 129 0.09 20.30 -5.13
CA VAL A 129 0.21 18.84 -5.08
C VAL A 129 -0.89 18.17 -5.91
N GLN A 130 -2.15 18.60 -5.77
CA GLN A 130 -3.26 18.05 -6.56
C GLN A 130 -3.13 18.33 -8.06
N ARG A 131 -2.45 19.40 -8.47
CA ARG A 131 -2.22 19.68 -9.90
C ARG A 131 -1.09 18.83 -10.47
N VAL A 132 0.00 18.67 -9.73
CA VAL A 132 1.19 17.92 -10.17
C VAL A 132 0.96 16.41 -10.15
N PHE A 133 0.13 15.94 -9.23
CA PHE A 133 -0.18 14.51 -9.04
C PHE A 133 -1.64 14.17 -9.36
N ARG A 134 -2.32 15.01 -10.17
CA ARG A 134 -3.76 14.88 -10.46
C ARG A 134 -4.14 13.46 -10.83
N ASP A 135 -3.48 12.90 -11.84
CA ASP A 135 -3.84 11.60 -12.39
C ASP A 135 -3.58 10.46 -11.40
N VAL A 136 -2.43 10.52 -10.71
CA VAL A 136 -2.06 9.57 -9.66
C VAL A 136 -3.05 9.61 -8.50
N TYR A 137 -3.47 10.80 -8.08
CA TYR A 137 -4.43 10.99 -6.99
C TYR A 137 -5.84 10.62 -7.41
N ALA A 138 -6.22 10.86 -8.66
CA ALA A 138 -7.50 10.38 -9.18
C ALA A 138 -7.56 8.84 -9.17
N ASP A 139 -6.47 8.16 -9.55
CA ASP A 139 -6.38 6.70 -9.47
C ASP A 139 -6.43 6.19 -8.02
N LEU A 140 -5.66 6.80 -7.11
CA LEU A 140 -5.68 6.44 -5.69
C LEU A 140 -7.05 6.68 -5.05
N ALA A 141 -7.72 7.80 -5.35
CA ALA A 141 -9.07 8.08 -4.84
C ALA A 141 -10.05 7.00 -5.25
N LYS A 142 -10.07 6.64 -6.55
CA LYS A 142 -10.94 5.57 -7.05
C LYS A 142 -10.61 4.23 -6.40
N ALA A 143 -9.34 3.89 -6.27
CA ALA A 143 -8.91 2.67 -5.59
C ALA A 143 -9.34 2.63 -4.12
N GLU A 144 -9.24 3.75 -3.40
CA GLU A 144 -9.74 3.86 -2.04
C GLU A 144 -11.26 3.69 -1.97
N ASP A 145 -12.01 4.27 -2.91
CA ASP A 145 -13.48 4.14 -2.96
C ASP A 145 -13.92 2.70 -3.26
N VAL A 146 -13.25 2.04 -4.21
CA VAL A 146 -13.45 0.62 -4.50
C VAL A 146 -13.18 -0.23 -3.27
N LEU A 147 -12.07 0.01 -2.56
CA LEU A 147 -11.73 -0.74 -1.36
C LEU A 147 -12.73 -0.49 -0.21
N ARG A 148 -13.13 0.78 0.01
CA ARG A 148 -14.14 1.15 1.01
C ARG A 148 -15.49 0.51 0.77
N GLY A 149 -15.89 0.36 -0.50
CA GLY A 149 -17.14 -0.26 -0.90
C GLY A 149 -17.15 -1.79 -0.76
N SER A 150 -16.01 -2.42 -0.49
CA SER A 150 -15.92 -3.87 -0.29
C SER A 150 -16.34 -4.29 1.12
N ASP A 151 -16.68 -5.57 1.28
CA ASP A 151 -16.99 -6.17 2.57
C ASP A 151 -15.74 -6.62 3.35
N THR A 152 -14.55 -6.37 2.82
CA THR A 152 -13.26 -6.80 3.39
C THR A 152 -12.91 -6.06 4.68
N ASP A 153 -11.94 -6.60 5.40
CA ASP A 153 -11.35 -5.99 6.60
C ASP A 153 -10.19 -5.09 6.16
N TRP A 154 -10.51 -4.05 5.40
CA TRP A 154 -9.51 -3.22 4.73
C TRP A 154 -8.81 -2.22 5.66
N THR A 155 -7.61 -1.79 5.30
CA THR A 155 -6.95 -0.60 5.88
C THR A 155 -6.27 0.19 4.76
N ILE A 156 -6.54 1.48 4.69
CA ILE A 156 -5.89 2.38 3.72
C ILE A 156 -4.76 3.09 4.45
N VAL A 157 -3.52 2.88 4.01
CA VAL A 157 -2.34 3.49 4.62
C VAL A 157 -1.89 4.70 3.80
N ARG A 158 -1.93 5.89 4.39
CA ARG A 158 -1.60 7.16 3.74
C ARG A 158 -0.24 7.69 4.22
N PRO A 159 0.88 7.34 3.56
CA PRO A 159 2.16 7.96 3.85
C PRO A 159 2.17 9.45 3.48
N SER A 160 2.99 10.20 4.20
CA SER A 160 3.48 11.50 3.76
C SER A 160 4.54 11.35 2.65
N ARG A 161 5.30 12.40 2.33
CA ARG A 161 6.25 12.35 1.20
C ARG A 161 7.27 11.23 1.41
N LEU A 162 7.23 10.22 0.54
CA LEU A 162 8.13 9.09 0.63
C LEU A 162 9.58 9.49 0.36
N THR A 163 10.47 9.01 1.22
CA THR A 163 11.92 9.14 1.08
C THR A 163 12.58 7.78 1.03
N ASP A 164 13.77 7.75 0.43
CA ASP A 164 14.67 6.62 0.53
C ASP A 164 15.48 6.72 1.83
N GLY A 165 15.66 5.59 2.49
CA GLY A 165 16.30 5.50 3.80
C GLY A 165 16.10 4.12 4.41
N GLY A 166 16.90 3.81 5.44
CA GLY A 166 16.69 2.65 6.29
C GLY A 166 15.51 2.84 7.25
N PRO A 167 15.11 1.78 7.98
CA PRO A 167 14.10 1.90 9.03
C PRO A 167 14.62 2.85 10.11
N THR A 168 13.83 3.87 10.44
CA THR A 168 14.17 4.80 11.53
C THR A 168 13.56 4.34 12.85
N GLY A 169 12.45 3.60 12.77
CA GLY A 169 11.64 3.24 13.94
C GLY A 169 10.99 4.45 14.63
N ARG A 170 11.04 5.62 13.99
CA ARG A 170 10.57 6.90 14.54
C ARG A 170 9.55 7.53 13.58
N TYR A 171 8.42 6.85 13.40
CA TYR A 171 7.26 7.36 12.70
C TYR A 171 6.06 7.45 13.64
N ARG A 172 5.11 8.31 13.30
CA ARG A 172 3.84 8.48 14.01
C ARG A 172 2.71 8.07 13.08
N THR A 173 1.62 7.62 13.67
CA THR A 173 0.39 7.28 12.96
C THR A 173 -0.78 8.12 13.45
N ALA A 174 -1.78 8.29 12.59
CA ALA A 174 -3.05 8.92 12.94
C ALA A 174 -4.19 8.19 12.21
N LEU A 175 -5.30 7.98 12.92
CA LEU A 175 -6.50 7.37 12.36
C LEU A 175 -7.40 8.44 11.74
N ASP A 176 -7.77 8.23 10.48
CA ASP A 176 -8.67 9.04 9.63
C ASP A 176 -8.32 10.53 9.53
N LEU A 177 -7.08 10.86 9.88
CA LEU A 177 -6.52 12.20 9.85
C LEU A 177 -5.06 12.11 9.40
N ASN A 178 -4.53 13.20 8.85
CA ASN A 178 -3.11 13.31 8.60
C ASN A 178 -2.31 13.45 9.90
N VAL A 179 -1.07 12.99 9.87
CA VAL A 179 -0.16 13.11 11.01
C VAL A 179 0.29 14.57 11.13
N ARG A 180 -0.05 15.21 12.25
CA ARG A 180 0.27 16.62 12.49
C ARG A 180 1.78 16.88 12.50
N GLY A 181 2.23 17.79 11.66
CA GLY A 181 3.65 18.15 11.53
C GLY A 181 4.54 17.02 11.00
N GLY A 182 3.94 15.97 10.43
CA GLY A 182 4.67 14.90 9.76
C GLY A 182 4.70 15.16 8.25
N HIS A 183 5.90 15.27 7.70
CA HIS A 183 6.07 15.71 6.30
C HIS A 183 6.74 14.66 5.42
N THR A 184 7.44 13.70 6.03
CA THR A 184 8.16 12.66 5.31
C THR A 184 7.97 11.30 5.95
N THR A 185 8.06 10.24 5.16
CA THR A 185 8.06 8.87 5.67
C THR A 185 9.08 8.07 4.87
N THR A 186 10.00 7.35 5.52
CA THR A 186 10.86 6.44 4.77
C THR A 186 10.05 5.27 4.24
N ARG A 187 10.41 4.72 3.08
CA ARG A 187 9.76 3.50 2.56
C ARG A 187 9.92 2.30 3.50
N ALA A 188 10.99 2.28 4.29
CA ALA A 188 11.23 1.25 5.29
C ALA A 188 10.27 1.39 6.49
N ASP A 189 10.01 2.61 6.98
CA ASP A 189 9.06 2.86 8.06
C ASP A 189 7.60 2.65 7.60
N LEU A 190 7.28 2.99 6.36
CA LEU A 190 5.97 2.65 5.78
C LEU A 190 5.76 1.13 5.75
N ALA A 191 6.75 0.38 5.28
CA ALA A 191 6.68 -1.08 5.27
C ALA A 191 6.53 -1.64 6.69
N ASP A 192 7.27 -1.07 7.64
CA ASP A 192 7.25 -1.47 9.05
C ASP A 192 5.84 -1.30 9.65
N CYS A 193 5.25 -0.12 9.41
CA CYS A 193 3.89 0.25 9.79
C CYS A 193 2.84 -0.68 9.17
N MET A 194 2.88 -0.90 7.85
CA MET A 194 1.91 -1.77 7.18
C MET A 194 1.92 -3.19 7.73
N LEU A 195 3.10 -3.76 7.96
CA LEU A 195 3.24 -5.11 8.53
C LEU A 195 2.72 -5.17 9.97
N ALA A 196 2.98 -4.13 10.79
CA ALA A 196 2.43 -4.04 12.15
C ALA A 196 0.90 -3.95 12.15
N LEU A 197 0.31 -3.26 11.16
CA LEU A 197 -1.14 -3.11 11.05
C LEU A 197 -1.86 -4.41 10.64
N ILE A 198 -1.18 -5.43 10.11
CA ILE A 198 -1.85 -6.67 9.64
C ILE A 198 -2.72 -7.28 10.74
N GLY A 199 -2.19 -7.40 11.96
CA GLY A 199 -2.89 -7.95 13.12
C GLY A 199 -3.62 -6.93 14.00
N ASP A 200 -3.59 -5.64 13.64
CA ASP A 200 -4.20 -4.59 14.44
C ASP A 200 -5.68 -4.39 14.10
N ALA A 201 -6.55 -4.95 14.94
CA ALA A 201 -8.00 -4.84 14.80
C ALA A 201 -8.51 -3.38 14.84
N SER A 202 -7.80 -2.46 15.50
CA SER A 202 -8.20 -1.04 15.57
C SER A 202 -8.09 -0.31 14.23
N SER A 203 -7.32 -0.87 13.30
CA SER A 203 -7.10 -0.31 11.97
C SER A 203 -8.08 -0.83 10.91
N VAL A 204 -8.91 -1.82 11.25
CA VAL A 204 -9.89 -2.42 10.33
C VAL A 204 -10.94 -1.39 9.94
N ARG A 205 -11.14 -1.25 8.63
CA ARG A 205 -12.00 -0.25 7.97
C ARG A 205 -11.67 1.19 8.35
N ARG A 206 -10.38 1.47 8.57
CA ARG A 206 -9.84 2.81 8.86
C ARG A 206 -8.83 3.25 7.83
N VAL A 207 -8.68 4.56 7.71
CA VAL A 207 -7.52 5.18 7.08
C VAL A 207 -6.46 5.38 8.16
N VAL A 208 -5.23 4.93 7.93
CA VAL A 208 -4.09 5.16 8.82
C VAL A 208 -3.06 6.01 8.08
N SER A 209 -2.90 7.27 8.50
CA SER A 209 -1.82 8.10 7.99
C SER A 209 -0.53 7.79 8.73
N VAL A 210 0.61 7.85 8.04
CA VAL A 210 1.94 7.59 8.62
C VAL A 210 2.94 8.65 8.20
N ALA A 211 3.65 9.23 9.16
CA ALA A 211 4.69 10.22 8.92
C ALA A 211 5.67 10.34 10.08
N SER A 212 6.90 10.71 9.76
CA SER A 212 7.90 11.24 10.68
C SER A 212 7.75 12.76 10.77
#